data_AF-A0A8T5IP75-F1
#
_entry.id   AF-A0A8T5IP75-F1
#
_cell.length_a   1.000
_cell.length_b   1.000
_cell.length_c   1.000
_cell.angle_alpha   90.00
_cell.angle_beta   90.00
_cell.angle_gamma   90.00
#
_symmetry.space_group_name_H-M   'P 1'
#
loop_
_entity.id
_entity.type
_entity.pdbx_description
1 polymer ?
#
loop_
_entity_poly.entity_id
_entity_poly.type
_entity_poly.pdbx_seq_one_letter_code
_entity_poly.pdbx_strand_id
1 'polypeptide(L)' 'MKQKFCPKCKSTNIELDPTAMQAATAVPQTHKCQKCGFESIAFPEKKE' A
#
# COMPACT_ATOMS: atom_id res chain seq x y z
N MET A 1 5.05 -12.79 -9.85
CA MET A 1 5.17 -11.49 -9.14
C MET A 1 4.19 -11.52 -7.99
N LYS A 2 4.63 -11.39 -6.73
CA LYS A 2 3.70 -11.40 -5.58
C LYS A 2 2.79 -10.16 -5.65
N GLN A 3 1.50 -10.38 -5.89
CA GLN A 3 0.53 -9.29 -6.01
C GLN A 3 -0.03 -8.95 -4.61
N LYS A 4 0.21 -7.72 -4.15
CA LYS A 4 -0.36 -7.20 -2.89
C LYS A 4 -1.85 -6.94 -3.08
N PHE A 5 -2.66 -7.17 -2.05
CA PHE A 5 -4.10 -6.87 -2.07
C PHE A 5 -4.56 -6.15 -0.82
N CYS A 6 -5.61 -5.34 -0.95
CA CYS A 6 -6.18 -4.59 0.15
C CYS A 6 -6.98 -5.55 1.06
N PRO A 7 -6.65 -5.68 2.35
CA PRO A 7 -7.37 -6.57 3.26
C PRO A 7 -8.82 -6.10 3.49
N LYS A 8 -9.13 -4.81 3.27
CA LYS A 8 -10.46 -4.24 3.46
C LYS A 8 -11.40 -4.49 2.28
N CYS A 9 -10.94 -4.23 1.06
CA CYS A 9 -11.79 -4.26 -0.13
C CYS A 9 -11.38 -5.30 -1.19
N LYS A 10 -10.33 -6.09 -0.89
CA LYS A 10 -9.71 -7.11 -1.76
C LYS A 10 -9.19 -6.57 -3.11
N SER A 11 -9.09 -5.25 -3.26
CA SER A 11 -8.54 -4.62 -4.45
C SER A 11 -7.04 -4.84 -4.53
N THR A 12 -6.52 -5.11 -5.72
CA THR A 12 -5.09 -5.13 -6.02
C THR A 12 -4.55 -3.76 -6.43
N ASN A 13 -5.43 -2.74 -6.50
CA ASN A 13 -5.06 -1.37 -6.81
C ASN A 13 -4.50 -0.67 -5.56
N ILE A 14 -3.21 -0.89 -5.33
CA ILE A 14 -2.43 -0.34 -4.21
C ILE A 14 -1.24 0.42 -4.80
N GLU A 15 -1.12 1.69 -4.46
CA GLU A 15 -0.03 2.56 -4.88
C GLU A 15 0.77 3.03 -3.67
N LEU A 16 2.00 3.48 -3.87
CA LEU A 16 2.72 4.19 -2.81
C LEU A 16 2.09 5.57 -2.64
N ASP A 17 1.90 5.99 -1.38
CA ASP A 17 1.50 7.36 -1.12
C ASP A 17 2.70 8.30 -1.35
N PRO A 18 2.65 9.18 -2.36
CA PRO A 18 3.78 10.03 -2.72
C PRO A 18 4.11 11.07 -1.64
N THR A 19 3.19 11.34 -0.71
CA THR A 19 3.44 12.21 0.44
C THR A 19 4.52 11.63 1.35
N ALA A 20 4.62 10.30 1.43
CA ALA A 20 5.69 9.62 2.16
C ALA A 20 7.06 9.76 1.48
N MET A 21 7.12 10.13 0.20
CA MET A 21 8.39 10.34 -0.52
C MET A 21 9.00 11.72 -0.27
N GLN A 22 8.22 12.71 0.18
CA GLN A 22 8.69 14.09 0.33
C GLN A 22 9.40 14.34 1.66
N ALA A 23 9.27 13.44 2.64
CA ALA A 23 9.98 13.54 3.90
C ALA A 23 11.31 12.79 3.80
N ALA A 24 12.40 13.53 3.56
CA ALA A 24 13.80 13.06 3.55
C ALA A 24 14.30 12.48 4.91
N THR A 25 13.38 12.12 5.82
CA THR A 25 13.62 11.72 7.20
C THR A 25 13.04 10.33 7.45
N ALA A 26 13.63 9.27 6.90
CA ALA A 26 13.41 7.87 7.32
C ALA A 26 11.93 7.43 7.55
N VAL A 27 10.95 8.05 6.89
CA VAL A 27 9.54 7.74 7.12
C VAL A 27 9.21 6.49 6.31
N PRO A 28 8.66 5.43 6.92
CA PRO A 28 8.35 4.21 6.21
C PRO A 28 7.37 4.49 5.07
N GLN A 29 7.69 4.03 3.86
CA GLN A 29 6.84 4.23 2.69
C GLN A 29 5.51 3.51 2.87
N THR A 30 4.46 4.28 3.12
CA THR A 30 3.09 3.80 3.22
C THR A 30 2.53 3.55 1.83
N HIS A 31 1.79 2.46 1.71
CA HIS A 31 1.01 2.16 0.53
C HIS A 31 -0.46 2.53 0.81
N LYS A 32 -1.20 2.88 -0.23
CA LYS A 32 -2.59 3.28 -0.18
C LYS A 32 -3.39 2.50 -1.20
N CYS A 33 -4.55 1.99 -0.78
CA CYS A 33 -5.50 1.38 -1.69
C CYS A 33 -6.37 2.46 -2.34
N GLN A 34 -6.31 2.60 -3.66
CA GLN A 34 -7.11 3.59 -4.42
C GLN A 34 -8.61 3.31 -4.43
N LYS A 35 -9.03 2.08 -4.08
CA LYS A 35 -10.45 1.72 -4.11
C LYS A 35 -11.20 2.11 -2.84
N CYS A 36 -10.57 1.97 -1.67
CA CYS A 36 -11.23 2.22 -0.37
C CYS A 36 -10.47 3.20 0.53
N GLY A 37 -9.35 3.75 0.05
CA GLY A 37 -8.52 4.71 0.80
C GLY A 37 -7.75 4.11 1.97
N PHE A 38 -7.72 2.79 2.14
CA PHE A 38 -6.98 2.16 3.23
C PHE A 38 -5.47 2.34 3.05
N GLU A 39 -4.79 2.83 4.09
CA GLU A 39 -3.35 3.12 4.09
C GLU A 39 -2.64 2.17 5.05
N SER A 40 -1.53 1.57 4.61
CA SER A 40 -0.71 0.67 5.42
C SER A 40 0.70 0.58 4.86
N ILE A 41 1.68 0.43 5.74
CA ILE A 41 3.09 0.21 5.35
C ILE A 41 3.24 -1.15 4.63
N ALA A 42 2.46 -2.14 5.06
CA ALA A 42 2.45 -3.47 4.50
C ALA A 42 1.03 -3.88 4.10
N PHE A 43 0.91 -4.38 2.87
CA PHE A 43 -0.30 -5.05 2.40
C PHE A 43 -0.03 -6.55 2.30
N PRO A 44 -1.01 -7.39 2.65
CA PRO A 44 -0.87 -8.83 2.54
C PRO A 44 -0.62 -9.23 1.08
N GLU A 45 0.31 -10.15 0.91
CA GLU A 45 0.60 -10.80 -0.37
C GLU A 45 -0.27 -12.06 -0.45
N LYS A 46 -0.94 -12.31 -1.59
CA LYS A 46 -1.45 -13.66 -1.85
C LYS A 46 -0.23 -14.56 -2.05
N LYS A 47 0.01 -15.49 -1.12
CA LYS A 47 0.84 -16.66 -1.39
C LYS A 47 0.00 -17.57 -2.28
N GLU A 48 0.38 -17.69 -3.55
CA GLU A 48 -0.03 -18.83 -4.37
C GLU A 48 0.51 -20.12 -3.78
#